data_AF-A0A920VG26-F1
#
_entry.id   AF-A0A920VG26-F1
#
_cell.length_a   1.000
_cell.length_b   1.000
_cell.length_c   1.000
_cell.angle_alpha   90.00
_cell.angle_beta   90.00
_cell.angle_gamma   90.00
#
_symmetry.space_group_name_H-M   'P 1'
#
loop_
_entity.id
_entity.type
_entity.pdbx_description
1 polymer ?
#
loop_
_entity_poly.entity_id
_entity_poly.type
_entity_poly.pdbx_seq_one_letter_code
_entity_poly.pdbx_strand_id
1 'polypeptide(L)'
;MSVEATEQEEGGAEAPDPMERVMALMAPGAPFEMGTEEVLGEEMQVFVQRLGSLRDLLASSTRYGDVDYAVFHDGDRRIALSFADNVRRGRLGGRCTVRAWDRCW
;
A
#
# COMPACT_ATOMS: atom_id res chain seq x y z
N MET A 1 -4.78 54.79 -14.37
CA MET A 1 -5.64 53.70 -13.86
C MET A 1 -4.72 52.72 -13.15
N SER A 2 -4.51 52.95 -11.86
CA SER A 2 -3.81 52.05 -10.95
C SER A 2 -4.73 50.92 -10.54
N VAL A 3 -4.21 49.70 -10.43
CA VAL A 3 -4.55 48.81 -9.31
C VAL A 3 -3.28 48.05 -8.95
N GLU A 4 -2.80 48.28 -7.74
CA GLU A 4 -1.72 47.58 -7.08
C GLU A 4 -2.22 46.25 -6.47
N ALA A 5 -1.26 45.33 -6.30
CA ALA A 5 -1.13 44.23 -5.35
C ALA A 5 -2.39 43.65 -4.69
N THR A 6 -2.51 42.33 -4.74
CA THR A 6 -2.56 41.54 -3.50
C THR A 6 -1.82 40.22 -3.74
N GLU A 7 -0.54 40.19 -3.38
CA GLU A 7 0.12 38.95 -2.96
C GLU A 7 -0.68 38.43 -1.78
N GLN A 8 -1.42 37.35 -1.99
CA GLN A 8 -2.11 36.67 -0.90
C GLN A 8 -1.06 35.80 -0.21
N GLU A 9 -0.54 36.31 0.91
CA GLU A 9 0.11 35.52 1.95
C GLU A 9 -0.90 34.47 2.44
N GLU A 10 -0.86 33.27 1.86
CA GLU A 10 -1.38 32.10 2.55
C GLU A 10 -0.48 31.87 3.75
N GLY A 11 -0.99 32.19 4.94
CA GLY A 11 -0.45 31.72 6.22
C GLY A 11 -0.45 30.20 6.23
N GLY A 12 0.62 29.62 5.67
CA GLY A 12 0.83 28.19 5.64
C GLY A 12 1.09 27.73 7.06
N ALA A 13 0.13 27.04 7.65
CA ALA A 13 0.44 26.19 8.79
C ALA A 13 1.56 25.26 8.33
N GLU A 14 2.76 25.45 8.91
CA GLU A 14 3.93 24.60 8.68
C GLU A 14 3.44 23.15 8.78
N ALA A 15 3.56 22.39 7.69
CA ALA A 15 3.14 21.01 7.69
C ALA A 15 3.91 20.29 8.82
N PRO A 16 3.23 19.48 9.66
CA PRO A 16 3.91 18.79 10.74
C PRO A 16 5.10 18.00 10.20
N ASP A 17 6.18 17.99 10.97
CA ASP A 17 7.43 17.35 10.59
C ASP A 17 7.15 15.94 10.04
N PRO A 18 7.59 15.61 8.82
CA PRO A 18 7.43 14.28 8.25
C PRO A 18 7.86 13.17 9.21
N MET A 19 8.90 13.40 10.02
CA MET A 19 9.35 12.42 11.01
C MET A 19 8.36 12.26 12.17
N GLU A 20 7.76 13.35 12.67
CA GLU A 20 6.71 13.28 13.69
C GLU A 20 5.51 12.44 13.21
N ARG A 21 5.11 12.62 11.94
CA ARG A 21 4.04 11.82 11.34
C ARG A 21 4.40 10.34 11.20
N VAL A 22 5.63 10.02 10.83
CA VAL A 22 6.12 8.63 10.76
C VAL A 22 6.14 8.00 12.15
N MET A 23 6.61 8.73 13.17
CA MET A 23 6.63 8.24 14.55
C MET A 23 5.22 7.94 15.08
N ALA A 24 4.23 8.78 14.76
CA ALA A 24 2.84 8.54 15.14
C ALA A 24 2.27 7.24 14.53
N LEU A 25 2.71 6.87 13.33
CA LEU A 25 2.30 5.62 12.66
C LEU A 25 2.90 4.35 13.29
N MET A 26 3.99 4.49 14.05
CA MET A 26 4.73 3.39 14.68
C MET A 26 4.53 3.30 16.20
N ALA A 27 3.80 4.25 16.79
CA ALA A 27 3.51 4.27 18.22
C ALA A 27 2.73 3.02 18.69
N PRO A 28 2.73 2.70 20.00
CA PRO A 28 1.92 1.60 20.52
C PRO A 28 0.44 1.72 20.13
N GLY A 29 -0.14 0.63 19.64
CA GLY A 29 -1.49 0.56 19.09
C GLY A 29 -1.64 1.07 17.65
N ALA A 30 -0.62 1.71 17.08
CA ALA A 30 -0.68 2.23 15.72
C ALA A 30 -0.51 1.11 14.67
N PRO A 31 -0.89 1.35 13.40
CA PRO A 31 -0.90 0.31 12.37
C PRO A 31 0.46 -0.33 12.10
N PHE A 32 1.56 0.38 12.38
CA PHE A 32 2.93 -0.08 12.17
C PHE A 32 3.71 -0.21 13.48
N GLU A 33 3.02 -0.42 14.61
CA GLU A 33 3.68 -0.81 15.86
C GLU A 33 4.56 -2.04 15.64
N MET A 34 5.79 -1.97 16.14
CA MET A 34 6.81 -3.00 16.00
C MET A 34 6.96 -3.79 17.30
N GLY A 35 6.90 -5.12 17.21
CA GLY A 35 7.15 -6.05 18.32
C GLY A 35 8.10 -7.18 17.90
N THR A 36 8.74 -7.83 18.86
CA THR A 36 9.55 -9.03 18.61
C THR A 36 8.73 -10.26 18.96
N GLU A 37 8.65 -11.21 18.03
CA GLU A 37 7.92 -12.46 18.22
C GLU A 37 8.68 -13.63 17.58
N GLU A 38 8.46 -14.83 18.11
CA GLU A 38 8.94 -16.07 17.51
C GLU A 38 8.09 -16.42 16.27
N VAL A 39 8.72 -16.52 15.11
CA VAL A 39 8.09 -16.89 13.84
C VAL A 39 8.79 -18.12 13.29
N LEU A 40 8.08 -19.26 13.28
CA LEU A 40 8.62 -20.55 12.86
C LEU A 40 9.90 -20.96 13.62
N GLY A 41 9.99 -20.59 14.91
CA GLY A 41 11.13 -20.90 15.78
C GLY A 41 12.23 -19.84 15.78
N GLU A 42 12.11 -18.76 15.01
CA GLU A 42 13.11 -17.70 14.92
C GLU A 42 12.55 -16.38 15.46
N GLU A 43 13.31 -15.73 16.34
CA GLU A 43 12.99 -14.40 16.86
C GLU A 43 13.08 -13.36 15.73
N MET A 44 11.97 -12.67 15.45
CA MET A 44 11.89 -11.70 14.36
C MET A 44 11.12 -10.46 14.77
N GLN A 45 11.55 -9.32 14.21
CA GLN A 45 10.79 -8.09 14.29
C GLN A 45 9.56 -8.16 13.37
N VAL A 46 8.38 -7.98 13.95
CA VAL A 46 7.10 -8.05 13.25
C VAL A 46 6.26 -6.81 13.52
N PHE A 47 5.29 -6.55 12.64
CA PHE A 47 4.20 -5.64 12.98
C PHE A 47 3.22 -6.34 13.94
N VAL A 48 2.90 -5.71 15.05
CA VAL A 48 1.98 -6.24 16.06
C VAL A 48 0.58 -6.43 15.45
N GLN A 49 0.13 -5.45 14.67
CA GLN A 49 -1.20 -5.45 14.05
C GLN A 49 -1.23 -6.15 12.66
N ARG A 50 -0.28 -7.06 12.38
CA ARG A 50 -0.21 -7.77 11.08
C ARG A 50 -1.39 -8.73 10.89
N LEU A 51 -1.78 -8.92 9.64
CA LEU A 51 -2.69 -10.00 9.28
C LEU A 51 -1.95 -11.34 9.32
N GLY A 52 -2.59 -12.37 9.88
CA GLY A 52 -1.97 -13.68 10.13
C GLY A 52 -1.64 -14.50 8.88
N SER A 53 -2.12 -14.07 7.70
CA SER A 53 -1.79 -14.73 6.44
C SER A 53 -1.86 -13.79 5.24
N LEU A 54 -1.13 -14.13 4.17
CA LEU A 54 -1.24 -13.45 2.89
C LEU A 54 -2.66 -13.52 2.31
N ARG A 55 -3.39 -14.61 2.60
CA ARG A 55 -4.79 -14.76 2.18
C ARG A 55 -5.67 -13.69 2.83
N ASP A 56 -5.48 -13.42 4.12
CA ASP A 56 -6.24 -12.41 4.85
C ASP A 56 -5.89 -11.00 4.36
N LEU A 57 -4.60 -10.76 4.05
CA LEU A 57 -4.16 -9.53 3.40
C LEU A 57 -4.88 -9.30 2.07
N LEU A 58 -4.90 -10.31 1.19
CA LEU A 58 -5.60 -10.25 -0.09
C LEU A 58 -7.09 -10.00 0.13
N ALA A 59 -7.75 -10.71 1.04
CA ALA A 59 -9.17 -10.51 1.33
C ALA A 59 -9.47 -9.09 1.83
N SER A 60 -8.63 -8.55 2.73
CA SER A 60 -8.78 -7.20 3.29
C SER A 60 -8.68 -6.11 2.21
N SER A 61 -7.91 -6.37 1.15
CA SER A 61 -7.65 -5.41 0.07
C SER A 61 -8.89 -5.12 -0.80
N THR A 62 -9.93 -5.95 -0.73
CA THR A 62 -11.20 -5.74 -1.45
C THR A 62 -11.86 -4.39 -1.18
N ARG A 63 -11.60 -3.79 -0.02
CA ARG A 63 -12.11 -2.46 0.37
C ARG A 63 -11.71 -1.33 -0.59
N TYR A 64 -10.64 -1.52 -1.37
CA TYR A 64 -10.17 -0.54 -2.34
C TYR A 64 -10.78 -0.71 -3.74
N GLY A 65 -11.59 -1.77 -3.95
CA GLY A 65 -12.43 -1.94 -5.14
C GLY A 65 -11.65 -1.85 -6.45
N ASP A 66 -12.08 -0.91 -7.30
CA ASP A 66 -11.57 -0.74 -8.66
C ASP A 66 -10.31 0.14 -8.76
N VAL A 67 -9.70 0.51 -7.63
CA VAL A 67 -8.42 1.25 -7.63
C VAL A 67 -7.30 0.39 -8.21
N ASP A 68 -6.46 1.00 -9.05
CA ASP A 68 -5.27 0.36 -9.62
C ASP A 68 -4.36 -0.17 -8.52
N TYR A 69 -4.16 -1.49 -8.51
CA TYR A 69 -3.28 -2.22 -7.60
C TYR A 69 -1.91 -2.49 -8.24
N ALA A 70 -1.91 -2.96 -9.49
CA ALA A 70 -0.70 -3.26 -10.24
C ALA A 70 -0.82 -2.75 -11.67
N VAL A 71 0.20 -2.01 -12.13
CA VAL A 71 0.25 -1.43 -13.46
C VAL A 71 1.48 -1.97 -14.18
N PHE A 72 1.26 -2.54 -15.35
CA PHE A 72 2.27 -3.11 -16.22
C PHE A 72 2.27 -2.40 -17.57
N HIS A 73 3.41 -2.48 -18.26
CA HIS A 73 3.56 -1.97 -19.62
C HIS A 73 4.01 -3.10 -20.54
N ASP A 74 3.30 -3.26 -21.65
CA ASP A 74 3.63 -4.17 -22.75
C ASP A 74 3.81 -3.31 -24.01
N GLY A 75 5.06 -2.90 -24.26
CA GLY A 75 5.36 -1.80 -25.17
C GLY A 75 4.65 -0.51 -24.73
N ASP A 76 3.91 0.11 -25.65
CA ASP A 76 3.12 1.33 -25.37
C ASP A 76 1.79 1.04 -24.66
N ARG A 77 1.41 -0.23 -24.51
CA ARG A 77 0.13 -0.60 -23.89
C ARG A 77 0.27 -0.62 -22.38
N ARG A 78 -0.51 0.22 -21.69
CA ARG A 78 -0.71 0.19 -20.24
C ARG A 78 -1.75 -0.87 -19.87
N ILE A 79 -1.38 -1.81 -19.00
CA ILE A 79 -2.26 -2.84 -18.44
C ILE A 79 -2.37 -2.54 -16.95
N ALA A 80 -3.56 -2.20 -16.47
CA ALA A 80 -3.82 -1.96 -15.05
C ALA A 80 -4.75 -3.03 -14.49
N LEU A 81 -4.43 -3.50 -13.29
CA LEU A 81 -5.23 -4.45 -12.53
C LEU A 81 -5.71 -3.79 -11.27
N SER A 82 -7.00 -3.87 -11.01
CA SER A 82 -7.59 -3.33 -9.79
C SER A 82 -7.36 -4.25 -8.58
N PHE A 83 -7.60 -3.74 -7.37
CA PHE A 83 -7.67 -4.58 -6.16
C PHE A 83 -8.74 -5.68 -6.27
N ALA A 84 -9.90 -5.37 -6.83
CA ALA A 84 -10.96 -6.35 -7.06
C ALA A 84 -10.51 -7.46 -8.03
N ASP A 85 -9.80 -7.11 -9.10
CA ASP A 85 -9.22 -8.09 -10.03
C ASP A 85 -8.17 -8.97 -9.36
N ASN A 86 -7.29 -8.38 -8.56
CA ASN A 86 -6.25 -9.10 -7.83
C ASN A 86 -6.85 -10.17 -6.90
N VAL A 87 -7.89 -9.83 -6.13
CA VAL A 87 -8.56 -10.78 -5.23
C VAL A 87 -9.29 -11.87 -6.02
N ARG A 88 -9.96 -11.52 -7.12
CA ARG A 88 -10.62 -12.50 -8.00
C ARG A 88 -9.60 -13.51 -8.54
N ARG A 89 -8.44 -13.03 -9.02
CA ARG A 89 -7.37 -13.88 -9.57
C ARG A 89 -6.69 -14.75 -8.50
N GLY A 90 -6.39 -14.20 -7.31
CA GLY A 90 -5.80 -14.95 -6.21
C GLY A 90 -6.68 -16.11 -5.70
N ARG A 91 -8.01 -16.00 -5.84
CA ARG A 91 -8.96 -17.08 -5.53
C ARG A 91 -8.99 -18.19 -6.57
N LEU A 92 -8.68 -17.88 -7.83
CA LEU A 92 -8.76 -18.82 -8.96
C LEU A 92 -7.53 -19.75 -9.06
N GLY A 93 -6.52 -19.59 -8.20
CA GLY A 93 -5.44 -20.58 -8.04
C GLY A 93 -4.70 -20.89 -9.34
N GLY A 94 -4.42 -19.87 -10.15
CA GLY A 94 -3.60 -20.04 -11.36
C GLY A 94 -2.18 -20.46 -10.99
N ARG A 95 -1.67 -21.55 -11.58
CA ARG A 95 -0.25 -21.92 -11.48
C ARG A 95 0.60 -20.94 -12.27
N CYS A 96 0.92 -19.78 -11.71
CA CYS A 96 2.00 -18.96 -12.24
C CYS A 96 3.32 -19.56 -11.75
N THR A 97 3.97 -20.36 -12.60
CA THR A 97 5.35 -20.75 -12.36
C THR A 97 6.26 -19.56 -12.68
N VAL A 98 7.44 -19.49 -12.04
CA VAL A 98 8.44 -18.43 -12.26
C VAL A 98 8.81 -18.21 -13.74
N ARG A 99 8.57 -19.19 -14.62
CA ARG A 99 8.86 -19.13 -16.06
C ARG A 99 7.69 -18.66 -16.93
N ALA A 100 6.53 -18.37 -16.37
CA ALA A 100 5.30 -18.01 -17.10
C ALA A 100 4.78 -16.59 -16.80
N TRP A 101 5.61 -15.73 -16.21
CA TRP A 101 5.25 -14.38 -15.77
C TRP A 101 4.59 -13.54 -16.88
N ASP A 102 4.99 -13.71 -18.15
CA ASP A 102 4.51 -12.91 -19.28
C ASP A 102 3.10 -13.26 -19.78
N ARG A 103 2.50 -14.37 -19.32
CA ARG A 103 1.20 -14.87 -19.81
C ARG A 103 0.13 -15.04 -18.74
N CYS A 104 0.47 -14.73 -17.49
CA CYS A 104 -0.43 -14.83 -16.33
C CYS A 104 -1.14 -13.49 -16.02
N TRP A 105 -0.65 -12.38 -16.57
CA TRP A 105 -1.06 -11.02 -16.20
C TRP A 105 -1.76 -10.28 -17.34
#